data_AF-A0A963FJG3-F1
#
_entry.id   AF-A0A963FJG3-F1
#
_cell.length_a   1.000
_cell.length_b   1.000
_cell.length_c   1.000
_cell.angle_alpha   90.00
_cell.angle_beta   90.00
_cell.angle_gamma   90.00
#
_symmetry.space_group_name_H-M   'P 1'
#
loop_
_entity.id
_entity.type
_entity.pdbx_description
1 polymer ?
#
loop_
_entity_poly.entity_id
_entity_poly.type
_entity_poly.pdbx_seq_one_letter_code
_entity_poly.pdbx_strand_id
1 'polypeptide(L)' 'MSEKQEMIQRMLELQGKFIELEHEKGVSGKDFFTAEEGTFLRQYRDEYQTLADKVINLAHAEAGSIRD' A
#
# COMPACT_ATOMS: atom_id res chain seq x y z
N MET A 1 -18.87 -7.19 -2.20
CA MET A 1 -18.03 -6.06 -1.75
C MET A 1 -17.88 -5.13 -2.93
N SER A 2 -17.78 -3.81 -2.72
CA SER A 2 -17.43 -2.92 -3.83
C SER A 2 -15.93 -3.04 -4.13
N GLU A 3 -15.52 -2.74 -5.37
CA GLU A 3 -14.10 -2.79 -5.77
C GLU A 3 -13.22 -1.95 -4.82
N LYS A 4 -13.71 -0.77 -4.41
CA LYS A 4 -13.05 0.10 -3.43
C LYS A 4 -12.88 -0.59 -2.06
N GLN A 5 -13.89 -1.32 -1.58
CA GLN A 5 -13.80 -2.06 -0.32
C GLN A 5 -12.78 -3.20 -0.40
N GLU A 6 -12.70 -3.91 -1.53
CA GLU A 6 -11.71 -4.97 -1.74
C GLU A 6 -10.28 -4.41 -1.75
N MET A 7 -10.06 -3.25 -2.39
CA MET A 7 -8.77 -2.57 -2.36
C MET A 7 -8.39 -2.13 -0.94
N ILE A 8 -9.32 -1.53 -0.19
CA ILE A 8 -9.08 -1.11 1.20
C ILE A 8 -8.75 -2.33 2.07
N GLN A 9 -9.50 -3.43 1.92
CA GLN A 9 -9.24 -4.66 2.66
C GLN A 9 -7.82 -5.18 2.38
N ARG A 10 -7.39 -5.16 1.12
CA ARG A 10 -6.04 -5.57 0.74
C ARG A 10 -4.96 -4.65 1.33
N MET A 11 -5.21 -3.34 1.35
CA MET A 11 -4.30 -2.38 1.99
C MET A 11 -4.14 -2.65 3.49
N LEU A 12 -5.23 -3.01 4.18
CA LEU A 12 -5.19 -3.37 5.60
C LEU A 12 -4.40 -4.66 5.84
N GLU A 13 -4.57 -5.67 4.99
CA GLU A 13 -3.75 -6.90 5.05
C GLU A 13 -2.27 -6.60 4.87
N LEU A 14 -1.92 -5.76 3.90
CA LEU A 14 -0.54 -5.34 3.66
C LEU A 14 0.02 -4.61 4.87
N GLN A 15 -0.72 -3.65 5.45
CA GLN A 15 -0.30 -2.96 6.68
C GLN A 15 -0.01 -3.93 7.81
N GLY A 16 -0.86 -4.95 8.00
CA GLY A 16 -0.63 -6.00 8.99
C GLY A 16 0.71 -6.72 8.77
N LYS A 17 0.99 -7.15 7.54
CA LYS A 17 2.27 -7.81 7.20
C LYS A 17 3.48 -6.90 7.40
N PHE A 18 3.33 -5.60 7.15
CA PHE A 18 4.40 -4.64 7.39
C PHE A 18 4.69 -4.49 8.89
N ILE A 19 3.65 -4.40 9.72
CA ILE A 19 3.78 -4.35 11.19
C ILE A 19 4.45 -5.60 11.73
N GLU A 20 4.06 -6.79 11.23
CA GLU A 20 4.72 -8.05 11.60
C GLU A 20 6.22 -8.02 11.27
N LEU A 21 6.58 -7.58 10.06
CA LEU A 21 7.97 -7.44 9.65
C LEU A 21 8.74 -6.44 10.52
N GLU A 22 8.13 -5.31 10.86
CA GLU A 22 8.71 -4.30 11.73
C GLU A 22 8.98 -4.88 13.13
N HIS A 23 8.02 -5.61 13.71
CA HIS A 23 8.17 -6.26 15.01
C HIS A 23 9.22 -7.38 15.01
N GLU A 24 9.30 -8.18 13.95
CA GLU A 24 10.23 -9.31 13.88
C GLU A 24 11.69 -8.90 13.63
N LYS A 25 11.90 -7.97 12.68
CA LYS A 25 13.24 -7.67 12.16
C LYS A 25 13.70 -6.25 12.46
N GLY A 26 12.77 -5.35 12.80
CA GLY A 26 13.00 -3.91 12.74
C GLY A 26 13.17 -3.46 11.29
N VAL A 27 12.35 -2.51 10.84
CA VAL A 27 12.48 -1.92 9.50
C VAL A 27 12.76 -0.44 9.67
N SER A 28 13.94 0.02 9.24
CA SER A 28 14.21 1.45 9.17
C SER A 28 13.60 2.05 7.91
N GLY A 29 13.38 3.36 7.90
CA GLY A 29 12.96 4.07 6.67
C GLY A 29 13.95 3.85 5.52
N LYS A 30 15.25 3.71 5.81
CA LYS A 30 16.25 3.40 4.78
C LYS A 30 15.97 2.04 4.14
N ASP A 31 15.74 1.00 4.93
CA ASP A 31 15.46 -0.36 4.43
C ASP A 31 14.21 -0.37 3.55
N PHE A 32 13.18 0.38 3.93
CA PHE A 32 11.96 0.54 3.16
C PHE A 32 12.20 1.15 1.77
N PHE A 33 13.01 2.22 1.68
CA PHE A 33 13.26 2.92 0.42
C PHE A 33 14.32 2.23 -0.45
N THR A 34 15.34 1.62 0.16
CA THR A 34 16.46 0.98 -0.58
C THR A 34 16.27 -0.53 -0.79
N ALA A 35 15.09 -1.08 -0.49
CA ALA A 35 14.77 -2.48 -0.70
C ALA A 35 15.05 -2.94 -2.14
N GLU A 36 15.84 -4.01 -2.28
CA GLU A 36 16.20 -4.61 -3.56
C GLU A 36 15.00 -5.28 -4.25
N GLU A 37 15.11 -5.49 -5.56
CA GLU A 37 14.10 -6.24 -6.31
C GLU A 37 13.96 -7.68 -5.82
N GLY A 38 12.73 -8.18 -5.82
CA GLY A 38 12.41 -9.50 -5.29
C GLY A 38 12.28 -9.57 -3.76
N THR A 39 12.63 -8.50 -3.03
CA THR A 39 12.38 -8.45 -1.58
C THR A 39 10.91 -8.17 -1.27
N PHE A 40 10.45 -8.66 -0.11
CA PHE A 40 9.10 -8.37 0.38
C PHE A 40 8.84 -6.86 0.50
N LEU A 41 9.80 -6.08 1.02
CA LEU A 41 9.64 -4.63 1.20
C LEU A 41 9.42 -3.90 -0.12
N ARG A 42 10.14 -4.29 -1.18
CA ARG A 42 9.93 -3.74 -2.52
C ARG A 42 8.54 -4.07 -3.05
N GLN A 43 8.14 -5.36 -2.97
CA GLN A 43 6.82 -5.80 -3.43
C GLN A 43 5.68 -5.13 -2.66
N TYR A 44 5.80 -5.05 -1.33
CA TYR A 44 4.86 -4.37 -0.45
C TYR A 44 4.69 -2.91 -0.88
N ARG A 45 5.79 -2.17 -1.05
CA ARG A 45 5.73 -0.74 -1.41
C ARG A 45 5.05 -0.53 -2.75
N ASP A 46 5.43 -1.32 -3.76
CA ASP A 46 4.90 -1.18 -5.12
C ASP A 46 3.41 -1.53 -5.18
N GLU A 47 2.98 -2.60 -4.49
CA GLU A 47 1.57 -3.01 -4.40
C GLU A 47 0.74 -1.98 -3.61
N TYR A 48 1.23 -1.56 -2.44
CA TYR A 48 0.53 -0.62 -1.59
C TYR A 48 0.35 0.74 -2.27
N GLN A 49 1.38 1.26 -2.93
CA GLN A 49 1.30 2.51 -3.70
C GLN A 49 0.28 2.39 -4.83
N THR A 50 0.30 1.29 -5.58
CA THR A 50 -0.65 1.05 -6.67
C THR A 50 -2.10 1.02 -6.18
N LEU A 51 -2.36 0.36 -5.04
CA LEU A 51 -3.69 0.32 -4.45
C LEU A 51 -4.13 1.68 -3.92
N ALA A 52 -3.24 2.41 -3.26
CA ALA A 52 -3.51 3.76 -2.76
C ALA A 52 -3.90 4.70 -3.91
N ASP A 53 -3.16 4.69 -5.02
CA ASP A 53 -3.45 5.50 -6.20
C ASP A 53 -4.85 5.17 -6.78
N LYS A 54 -5.21 3.89 -6.86
CA LYS A 54 -6.53 3.47 -7.33
C LYS A 54 -7.65 3.92 -6.40
N VAL A 55 -7.48 3.75 -5.09
CA VAL A 55 -8.48 4.17 -4.09
C VAL A 55 -8.69 5.68 -4.11
N ILE A 56 -7.61 6.46 -4.25
CA ILE A 56 -7.66 7.91 -4.38
C ILE A 56 -8.41 8.30 -5.66
N ASN A 57 -8.09 7.69 -6.81
CA ASN A 57 -8.78 7.98 -8.06
C ASN A 57 -10.29 7.67 -7.98
N LEU A 58 -10.66 6.56 -7.36
CA LEU A 58 -12.07 6.22 -7.11
C LEU A 58 -12.74 7.26 -6.20
N ALA A 59 -12.07 7.71 -5.14
CA ALA A 59 -12.60 8.74 -4.25
C ALA A 59 -12.78 10.10 -4.96
N HIS A 60 -11.85 10.49 -5.83
CA HIS A 60 -11.97 11.69 -6.64
C HIS A 60 -13.16 11.60 -7.62
N ALA A 61 -13.31 10.46 -8.30
CA ALA A 61 -14.44 10.20 -9.20
C ALA A 61 -15.79 10.25 -8.47
N GLU A 62 -15.88 9.65 -7.28
CA GLU A 62 -17.08 9.70 -6.42
C GLU A 62 -17.40 11.12 -5.95
N ALA A 63 -16.38 11.91 -5.61
CA ALA A 63 -16.54 13.28 -5.14
C ALA A 63 -16.76 14.31 -6.28
N GLY A 64 -16.61 13.90 -7.54
CA GLY A 64 -16.65 14.80 -8.70
C GLY A 64 -15.47 15.79 -8.75
N SER A 65 -14.33 15.44 -8.13
CA SER A 65 -13.10 16.24 -8.16
C SER A 65 -12.04 15.59 -9.05
N ILE A 66 -11.08 16.38 -9.53
CA ILE A 66 -9.97 15.92 -10.38
C ILE A 66 -8.71 15.86 -9.51
N ARG A 67 -7.85 14.86 -9.76
CA ARG A 67 -6.52 14.77 -9.15
C ARG A 67 -5.56 15.67 -9.94
N ASP A 68 -5.17 16.81 -9.38
CA ASP A 68 -4.12 17.70 -9.91
C ASP A 68 -2.71 17.16 -9.64
#